data_AF-A0A7S2FLD2-F1
#
_entry.id   AF-A0A7S2FLD2-F1
#
_cell.length_a   1.000
_cell.length_b   1.000
_cell.length_c   1.000
_cell.angle_alpha   90.00
_cell.angle_beta   90.00
_cell.angle_gamma   90.00
#
_symmetry.space_group_name_H-M   'P 1'
#
loop_
_entity.id
_entity.type
_entity.pdbx_description
1 polymer ?
#
loop_
_entity_poly.entity_id
_entity_poly.type
_entity_poly.pdbx_seq_one_letter_code
_entity_poly.pdbx_strand_id
1 'polypeptide(L)'
;IFDWNCFWDDESVGFLNIPLDDFNGSGHQHKEFDLLCCATGSAMARITLEIYLMNRDNYEDAIVEKVYENARWCMCHGWESKDRNGLNDGEFCFTTAGVTRRLGATFEEVAPTIPAGYHLAGADWHLWAPQGASVAEGSWMYADSFESDTWYSVVTKCTNVRRRVWCREIHSTPKAVQEENCRQLDQKKKKAAAEAAAAEEAEEARMAALVKEEEERLQAEEDARHDRD
;
A
#
# COMPACT_ATOMS: atom_id res chain seq x y z
N ILE A 1 4.70 -24.27 -28.45
CA ILE A 1 3.82 -23.54 -29.40
C ILE A 1 2.47 -23.46 -28.70
N PHE A 2 2.15 -22.32 -28.12
CA PHE A 2 0.88 -22.11 -27.42
C PHE A 2 -0.03 -21.27 -28.31
N ASP A 3 -1.26 -21.74 -28.45
CA ASP A 3 -2.30 -21.13 -29.28
C ASP A 3 -3.00 -20.04 -28.46
N TRP A 4 -2.82 -18.77 -28.85
CA TRP A 4 -3.42 -17.62 -28.19
C TRP A 4 -4.42 -16.96 -29.13
N ASN A 5 -5.71 -17.21 -28.89
CA ASN A 5 -6.79 -16.39 -29.45
C ASN A 5 -7.08 -15.24 -28.50
N CYS A 6 -6.51 -14.05 -28.74
CA CYS A 6 -6.89 -12.85 -28.01
C CYS A 6 -6.90 -11.64 -28.96
N PHE A 7 -8.05 -10.96 -29.05
CA PHE A 7 -8.10 -9.54 -29.39
C PHE A 7 -7.43 -8.79 -28.23
N TRP A 8 -6.48 -7.91 -28.53
CA TRP A 8 -5.77 -7.13 -27.52
C TRP A 8 -6.40 -5.74 -27.43
N ASP A 9 -7.03 -5.44 -26.30
CA ASP A 9 -7.26 -4.07 -25.83
C ASP A 9 -6.07 -3.70 -24.91
N ASP A 10 -5.69 -2.42 -24.79
CA ASP A 10 -4.44 -1.95 -24.14
C ASP A 10 -4.24 -2.38 -22.66
N GLU A 11 -5.26 -2.97 -22.02
CA GLU A 11 -5.19 -3.55 -20.66
C GLU A 11 -5.16 -5.10 -20.63
N SER A 12 -4.85 -5.77 -21.74
CA SER A 12 -4.79 -7.23 -21.74
C SER A 12 -3.61 -7.75 -20.92
N VAL A 13 -3.91 -8.29 -19.73
CA VAL A 13 -2.95 -8.97 -18.87
C VAL A 13 -2.66 -10.36 -19.43
N GLY A 14 -1.48 -10.53 -20.02
CA GLY A 14 -0.95 -11.85 -20.40
C GLY A 14 -0.27 -12.55 -19.23
N PHE A 15 -0.61 -13.81 -18.99
CA PHE A 15 0.11 -14.65 -18.03
C PHE A 15 1.21 -15.42 -18.75
N LEU A 16 2.47 -15.14 -18.41
CA LEU A 16 3.63 -15.91 -18.83
C LEU A 16 4.02 -16.88 -17.71
N ASN A 17 3.73 -18.16 -17.88
CA ASN A 17 4.24 -19.20 -16.99
C ASN A 17 5.64 -19.60 -17.45
N ILE A 18 6.65 -19.29 -16.65
CA ILE A 18 8.03 -19.69 -16.92
C ILE A 18 8.38 -20.84 -15.97
N PRO A 19 8.64 -22.06 -16.48
CA PRO A 19 9.07 -23.18 -15.66
C PRO A 19 10.32 -22.82 -14.84
N LEU A 20 10.28 -23.05 -13.53
CA LEU A 20 11.46 -22.82 -12.68
C LEU A 20 12.63 -23.75 -13.03
N ASP A 21 12.33 -24.93 -13.59
CA ASP A 21 13.33 -25.89 -14.08
C ASP A 21 14.19 -25.32 -15.22
N ASP A 22 13.68 -24.30 -15.93
CA ASP A 22 14.45 -23.61 -16.96
C ASP A 22 15.54 -22.71 -16.35
N PHE A 23 15.62 -22.60 -15.01
CA PHE A 23 16.57 -21.77 -14.27
C PHE A 23 17.53 -22.57 -13.38
N ASN A 24 17.87 -23.80 -13.76
CA ASN A 24 18.73 -24.71 -12.99
C ASN A 24 20.24 -24.34 -12.93
N GLY A 25 20.66 -23.17 -13.40
CA GLY A 25 22.06 -22.71 -13.34
C GLY A 25 22.35 -21.85 -12.11
N SER A 26 23.45 -22.10 -11.40
CA SER A 26 23.93 -21.16 -10.36
C SER A 26 24.33 -19.83 -10.99
N GLY A 27 23.76 -18.71 -10.52
CA GLY A 27 24.20 -17.34 -10.87
C GLY A 27 23.12 -16.44 -11.47
N HIS A 28 23.56 -15.47 -12.30
CA HIS A 28 22.71 -14.56 -13.08
C HIS A 28 22.25 -15.26 -14.37
N GLN A 29 20.95 -15.21 -14.65
CA GLN A 29 20.35 -15.76 -15.85
C GLN A 29 19.58 -14.67 -16.59
N HIS A 30 19.86 -14.57 -17.88
CA HIS A 30 19.26 -13.60 -18.80
C HIS A 30 18.39 -14.35 -19.81
N LYS A 31 17.12 -13.97 -19.91
CA LYS A 31 16.21 -14.49 -20.93
C LYS A 31 15.47 -13.37 -21.62
N GLU A 32 15.36 -13.49 -22.92
CA GLU A 32 14.59 -12.57 -23.76
C GLU A 32 13.37 -13.29 -24.31
N PHE A 33 12.23 -12.62 -24.25
CA PHE A 33 10.97 -13.09 -24.80
C PHE A 33 10.44 -12.04 -25.75
N ASP A 34 10.20 -12.43 -26.99
CA ASP A 34 9.50 -11.57 -27.95
C ASP A 34 7.99 -11.69 -27.70
N LEU A 35 7.35 -10.55 -27.44
CA LEU A 35 5.89 -10.45 -27.45
C LEU A 35 5.43 -10.34 -28.90
N LEU A 36 4.74 -11.35 -29.38
CA LEU A 36 4.25 -11.41 -30.77
C LEU A 36 2.81 -10.90 -30.84
N CYS A 37 2.52 -10.10 -31.86
CA CYS A 37 1.15 -9.74 -32.25
C CYS A 37 0.45 -11.00 -32.75
N CYS A 38 -0.67 -11.40 -32.13
CA CYS A 38 -1.44 -12.57 -32.55
C CYS A 38 -1.97 -12.46 -34.00
N ALA A 39 -2.30 -11.24 -34.45
CA ALA A 39 -2.89 -11.00 -35.77
C ALA A 39 -1.87 -11.05 -36.90
N THR A 40 -0.61 -10.68 -36.62
CA THR A 40 0.43 -10.52 -37.65
C THR A 40 1.63 -11.45 -37.46
N GLY A 41 1.73 -12.14 -36.31
CA GLY A 41 2.89 -12.93 -35.90
C GLY A 41 4.16 -12.10 -35.68
N SER A 42 4.09 -10.77 -35.80
CA SER A 42 5.25 -9.87 -35.72
C SER A 42 5.56 -9.50 -34.27
N ALA A 43 6.84 -9.38 -33.92
CA ALA A 43 7.25 -8.93 -32.59
C ALA A 43 6.82 -7.47 -32.35
N MET A 44 6.00 -7.22 -31.33
CA MET A 44 5.56 -5.89 -30.92
C MET A 44 6.49 -5.28 -29.87
N ALA A 45 7.05 -6.12 -29.00
CA ALA A 45 7.94 -5.72 -27.93
C ALA A 45 8.85 -6.88 -27.55
N ARG A 46 9.97 -6.57 -26.88
CA ARG A 46 10.86 -7.57 -26.30
C ARG A 46 10.90 -7.37 -24.79
N ILE A 47 10.59 -8.44 -24.06
CA ILE A 47 10.73 -8.48 -22.61
C ILE A 47 12.08 -9.12 -22.29
N THR A 48 12.89 -8.43 -21.50
CA THR A 48 14.08 -8.98 -20.89
C THR A 48 13.78 -9.36 -19.45
N LEU A 49 14.03 -10.61 -19.10
CA LEU A 49 13.94 -11.14 -17.75
C LEU A 49 15.34 -11.48 -17.25
N GLU A 50 15.75 -10.77 -16.20
CA GLU A 50 16.98 -11.05 -15.47
C GLU A 50 16.64 -11.72 -14.15
N ILE A 51 17.21 -12.90 -13.91
CA ILE A 51 17.04 -13.64 -12.66
C ILE A 51 18.39 -13.77 -11.98
N TYR A 52 18.46 -13.30 -10.73
CA TYR A 52 19.65 -13.38 -9.90
C TYR A 52 19.42 -14.38 -8.77
N LEU A 53 20.11 -15.53 -8.83
CA LEU A 53 20.16 -16.46 -7.71
C LEU A 53 21.16 -15.94 -6.68
N MET A 54 20.64 -15.33 -5.62
CA MET A 54 21.44 -14.77 -4.53
C MET A 54 21.37 -15.68 -3.29
N ASN A 55 22.43 -15.65 -2.47
CA ASN A 55 22.35 -16.22 -1.13
C ASN A 55 21.25 -15.47 -0.37
N ARG A 56 20.43 -16.21 0.40
CA ARG A 56 19.33 -15.66 1.20
C ARG A 56 19.77 -14.49 2.08
N ASP A 57 21.00 -14.53 2.57
CA ASP A 57 21.57 -13.49 3.43
C ASP A 57 21.94 -12.19 2.69
N ASN A 58 22.05 -12.24 1.36
CA ASN A 58 22.41 -11.12 0.48
C ASN A 58 21.26 -10.67 -0.43
N TYR A 59 20.07 -11.27 -0.30
CA TYR A 59 18.91 -10.85 -1.04
C TYR A 59 18.35 -9.57 -0.41
N GLU A 60 18.31 -8.50 -1.19
CA GLU A 60 17.59 -7.27 -0.84
C GLU A 60 16.21 -7.33 -1.51
N ASP A 61 15.16 -7.31 -0.70
CA ASP A 61 13.80 -7.17 -1.20
C ASP A 61 13.51 -5.69 -1.42
N ALA A 62 13.04 -5.33 -2.62
CA ALA A 62 12.76 -3.95 -3.01
C ALA A 62 11.30 -3.82 -3.40
N ILE A 63 10.59 -2.90 -2.73
CA ILE A 63 9.22 -2.55 -3.04
C ILE A 63 9.20 -1.10 -3.54
N VAL A 64 8.55 -0.89 -4.68
CA VAL A 64 8.27 0.45 -5.21
C VAL A 64 6.85 0.84 -4.81
N GLU A 65 6.73 1.80 -3.90
CA GLU A 65 5.45 2.39 -3.53
C GLU A 65 5.10 3.53 -4.47
N LYS A 66 3.80 3.70 -4.74
CA LYS A 66 3.28 4.70 -5.68
C LYS A 66 2.11 5.47 -5.06
N VAL A 67 2.13 6.78 -5.23
CA VAL A 67 1.02 7.69 -4.91
C VAL A 67 0.73 8.54 -6.15
N TYR A 68 -0.54 8.58 -6.56
CA TYR A 68 -1.00 9.36 -7.68
C TYR A 68 -1.54 10.69 -7.19
N GLU A 69 -1.01 11.78 -7.70
CA GLU A 69 -1.57 13.12 -7.52
C GLU A 69 -2.45 13.46 -8.73
N ASN A 70 -3.67 13.90 -8.48
CA ASN A 70 -4.71 14.05 -9.49
C ASN A 70 -5.23 15.50 -9.56
N ALA A 71 -5.49 15.98 -10.77
CA ALA A 71 -6.13 17.27 -11.03
C ALA A 71 -7.09 17.19 -12.23
N ARG A 72 -8.09 18.06 -12.24
CA ARG A 72 -9.10 18.24 -13.27
C ARG A 72 -9.00 19.66 -13.85
N TRP A 73 -9.25 19.80 -15.14
CA TRP A 73 -9.36 21.10 -15.78
C TRP A 73 -10.70 21.79 -15.44
N CYS A 74 -10.62 23.06 -15.06
CA CYS A 74 -11.74 23.93 -14.72
C CYS A 74 -11.69 25.17 -15.62
N MET A 75 -12.80 25.49 -16.31
CA MET A 75 -12.83 26.55 -17.34
C MET A 75 -12.38 27.92 -16.84
N CYS A 76 -12.57 28.24 -15.57
CA CYS A 76 -12.27 29.56 -15.00
C CYS A 76 -10.93 29.63 -14.26
N HIS A 77 -10.33 28.49 -13.92
CA HIS A 77 -9.20 28.43 -12.98
C HIS A 77 -8.05 27.53 -13.45
N GLY A 78 -8.18 26.88 -14.62
CA GLY A 78 -7.18 25.95 -15.13
C GLY A 78 -7.20 24.62 -14.38
N TRP A 79 -6.03 24.04 -14.11
CA TRP A 79 -5.91 22.75 -13.42
C TRP A 79 -6.15 22.90 -11.91
N GLU A 80 -7.21 22.27 -11.40
CA GLU A 80 -7.59 22.26 -9.98
C GLU A 80 -7.83 20.83 -9.49
N SER A 81 -7.83 20.59 -8.18
CA SER A 81 -8.12 19.27 -7.60
C SER A 81 -9.57 18.93 -7.36
N LYS A 82 -10.46 19.89 -7.64
CA LYS A 82 -11.85 19.82 -7.20
C LYS A 82 -12.64 18.80 -8.01
N ASP A 83 -13.14 17.77 -7.33
CA ASP A 83 -14.48 17.23 -7.56
C ASP A 83 -15.42 17.94 -6.57
N ARG A 84 -15.79 19.20 -6.84
CA ARG A 84 -16.93 19.99 -6.29
C ARG A 84 -17.27 19.96 -4.77
N ASN A 85 -16.54 19.27 -3.90
CA ASN A 85 -16.90 18.94 -2.51
C ASN A 85 -15.80 19.35 -1.50
N GLY A 86 -15.30 20.59 -1.57
CA GLY A 86 -14.68 21.22 -0.40
C GLY A 86 -13.17 21.06 -0.18
N LEU A 87 -12.36 20.85 -1.23
CA LEU A 87 -10.93 21.14 -1.15
C LEU A 87 -10.68 22.65 -1.24
N ASN A 88 -9.72 23.16 -0.47
CA ASN A 88 -9.29 24.57 -0.57
C ASN A 88 -8.63 24.82 -1.93
N ASP A 89 -8.58 26.08 -2.34
CA ASP A 89 -7.91 26.48 -3.58
C ASP A 89 -6.42 26.06 -3.55
N GLY A 90 -6.00 25.24 -4.53
CA GLY A 90 -4.61 24.81 -4.70
C GLY A 90 -4.21 23.47 -4.06
N GLU A 91 -5.11 22.79 -3.33
CA GLU A 91 -4.86 21.42 -2.84
C GLU A 91 -4.94 20.43 -4.02
N PHE A 92 -4.38 19.21 -3.93
CA PHE A 92 -4.46 18.13 -4.94
C PHE A 92 -5.10 16.86 -4.35
N CYS A 93 -5.77 16.03 -5.17
CA CYS A 93 -6.32 14.75 -4.70
C CYS A 93 -5.28 13.64 -4.84
N PHE A 94 -4.99 12.90 -3.77
CA PHE A 94 -4.01 11.81 -3.81
C PHE A 94 -4.65 10.42 -3.66
N THR A 95 -4.11 9.40 -4.34
CA THR A 95 -4.58 8.00 -4.24
C THR A 95 -3.44 7.00 -4.34
N THR A 96 -3.57 5.81 -3.74
CA THR A 96 -2.59 4.70 -3.85
C THR A 96 -2.91 3.73 -4.97
N ALA A 97 -4.18 3.65 -5.37
CA ALA A 97 -4.62 2.91 -6.54
C ALA A 97 -5.03 3.91 -7.63
N GLY A 98 -4.50 3.74 -8.84
CA GLY A 98 -4.68 4.68 -9.95
C GLY A 98 -6.14 4.85 -10.43
N VAL A 99 -7.10 4.16 -9.80
CA VAL A 99 -8.52 4.07 -10.20
C VAL A 99 -9.47 4.47 -9.06
N THR A 100 -9.16 4.17 -7.79
CA THR A 100 -10.06 4.44 -6.65
C THR A 100 -9.76 5.80 -6.00
N ARG A 101 -10.69 6.73 -6.18
CA ARG A 101 -10.63 8.08 -5.58
C ARG A 101 -10.92 8.00 -4.08
N ARG A 102 -10.00 8.48 -3.26
CA ARG A 102 -10.33 9.04 -1.94
C ARG A 102 -10.40 10.56 -2.11
N LEU A 103 -11.62 11.07 -2.26
CA LEU A 103 -11.84 12.50 -2.44
C LEU A 103 -11.31 13.27 -1.22
N GLY A 104 -10.49 14.28 -1.46
CA GLY A 104 -10.03 15.20 -0.42
C GLY A 104 -8.86 14.71 0.45
N ALA A 105 -8.27 13.54 0.14
CA ALA A 105 -7.14 13.05 0.92
C ALA A 105 -5.83 13.79 0.54
N THR A 106 -5.12 14.23 1.56
CA THR A 106 -3.76 14.79 1.47
C THR A 106 -2.75 13.71 1.11
N PHE A 107 -1.54 14.13 0.72
CA PHE A 107 -0.46 13.21 0.41
C PHE A 107 -0.12 12.33 1.62
N GLU A 108 -0.02 12.93 2.80
CA GLU A 108 0.33 12.28 4.06
C GLU A 108 -0.74 11.26 4.50
N GLU A 109 -2.01 11.48 4.18
CA GLU A 109 -3.10 10.57 4.51
C GLU A 109 -3.13 9.32 3.62
N VAL A 110 -2.57 9.39 2.41
CA VAL A 110 -2.55 8.27 1.47
C VAL A 110 -1.20 7.60 1.34
N ALA A 111 -0.11 8.32 1.62
CA ALA A 111 1.24 7.77 1.57
C ALA A 111 1.31 6.55 2.49
N PRO A 112 1.62 5.36 1.97
CA PRO A 112 1.74 4.18 2.81
C PRO A 112 2.76 4.41 3.93
N THR A 113 2.54 3.82 5.10
CA THR A 113 3.59 3.77 6.12
C THR A 113 4.62 2.72 5.72
N ILE A 114 5.91 3.01 5.92
CA ILE A 114 6.97 2.03 5.65
C ILE A 114 6.72 0.79 6.52
N PRO A 115 6.58 -0.41 5.92
CA PRO A 115 6.40 -1.63 6.67
C PRO A 115 7.58 -1.90 7.59
N ALA A 116 7.30 -2.56 8.71
CA ALA A 116 8.33 -2.87 9.69
C ALA A 116 9.41 -3.80 9.09
N GLY A 117 10.69 -3.49 9.31
CA GLY A 117 11.82 -4.21 8.71
C GLY A 117 12.26 -3.67 7.34
N TYR A 118 11.50 -2.73 6.75
CA TYR A 118 11.89 -2.00 5.55
C TYR A 118 12.48 -0.63 5.88
N HIS A 119 13.31 -0.10 4.99
CA HIS A 119 13.95 1.21 5.09
C HIS A 119 14.00 1.89 3.71
N LEU A 120 14.14 3.21 3.68
CA LEU A 120 14.28 3.95 2.42
C LEU A 120 15.61 3.60 1.74
N ALA A 121 15.55 3.25 0.45
CA ALA A 121 16.74 3.01 -0.37
C ALA A 121 17.48 4.30 -0.75
N GLY A 122 16.81 5.46 -0.64
CA GLY A 122 17.34 6.74 -1.06
C GLY A 122 16.47 7.91 -0.61
N ALA A 123 16.15 8.81 -1.56
CA ALA A 123 15.15 9.85 -1.32
C ALA A 123 13.81 9.20 -0.94
N ASP A 124 13.04 9.85 -0.08
CA ASP A 124 11.68 9.41 0.29
C ASP A 124 10.80 9.45 -0.96
N TRP A 125 10.03 10.51 -1.18
CA TRP A 125 9.20 10.60 -2.38
C TRP A 125 9.88 11.39 -3.50
N HIS A 126 9.88 10.83 -4.70
CA HIS A 126 10.34 11.50 -5.91
C HIS A 126 9.31 11.38 -7.03
N LEU A 127 9.28 12.38 -7.91
CA LEU A 127 8.42 12.35 -9.08
C LEU A 127 8.97 11.33 -10.08
N TRP A 128 8.13 10.37 -10.45
CA TRP A 128 8.42 9.51 -11.58
C TRP A 128 8.26 10.31 -12.87
N ALA A 129 9.31 10.33 -13.67
CA ALA A 129 9.30 10.88 -15.01
C ALA A 129 9.67 9.76 -16.00
N PRO A 130 8.92 9.59 -17.10
CA PRO A 130 9.35 8.72 -18.19
C PRO A 130 10.74 9.14 -18.69
N GLN A 131 11.57 8.18 -19.12
CA GLN A 131 12.91 8.48 -19.64
C GLN A 131 12.84 9.56 -20.73
N GLY A 132 13.57 10.66 -20.52
CA GLY A 132 13.67 11.78 -21.46
C GLY A 132 12.69 12.94 -21.24
N ALA A 133 11.78 12.87 -20.26
CA ALA A 133 10.85 13.97 -19.95
C ALA A 133 11.41 14.92 -18.87
N SER A 134 11.25 16.24 -19.04
CA SER A 134 11.70 17.21 -18.03
C SER A 134 10.79 17.14 -16.78
N VAL A 135 11.37 17.21 -15.57
CA VAL A 135 10.68 16.92 -14.30
C VAL A 135 9.49 17.86 -14.01
N ALA A 136 9.47 19.08 -14.56
CA ALA A 136 8.45 20.08 -14.23
C ALA A 136 7.12 19.89 -14.97
N GLU A 137 7.15 19.52 -16.25
CA GLU A 137 5.95 19.27 -17.09
C GLU A 137 5.81 17.81 -17.51
N GLY A 138 6.92 17.06 -17.54
CA GLY A 138 7.02 15.69 -18.03
C GLY A 138 6.62 14.60 -17.04
N SER A 139 6.28 14.95 -15.80
CA SER A 139 5.71 14.01 -14.83
C SER A 139 4.18 13.90 -14.93
N TRP A 140 3.52 14.86 -15.59
CA TRP A 140 2.07 14.85 -15.75
C TRP A 140 1.66 14.00 -16.94
N MET A 141 0.70 13.12 -16.69
CA MET A 141 -0.04 12.37 -17.70
C MET A 141 -1.46 12.92 -17.77
N TYR A 142 -2.07 12.85 -18.94
CA TYR A 142 -3.30 13.56 -19.30
C TYR A 142 -4.34 12.60 -19.84
N ALA A 143 -5.61 12.78 -19.48
CA ALA A 143 -6.73 11.99 -20.03
C ALA A 143 -8.01 12.83 -20.11
N ASP A 144 -9.03 12.31 -20.78
CA ASP A 144 -10.37 12.92 -20.85
C ASP A 144 -11.17 12.72 -19.55
N SER A 145 -10.94 11.62 -18.84
CA SER A 145 -11.49 11.30 -17.53
C SER A 145 -10.51 10.46 -16.68
N PHE A 146 -10.72 10.36 -15.36
CA PHE A 146 -9.87 9.50 -14.51
C PHE A 146 -10.09 8.00 -14.74
N GLU A 147 -11.21 7.64 -15.37
CA GLU A 147 -11.58 6.26 -15.74
C GLU A 147 -11.11 5.93 -17.16
N SER A 148 -10.37 6.82 -17.81
CA SER A 148 -9.84 6.60 -19.15
C SER A 148 -8.79 5.51 -19.13
N ASP A 149 -8.93 4.55 -20.04
CA ASP A 149 -7.96 3.49 -20.29
C ASP A 149 -6.67 4.05 -20.91
N THR A 150 -6.73 5.24 -21.51
CA THR A 150 -5.59 5.86 -22.21
C THR A 150 -5.13 7.15 -21.55
N TRP A 151 -3.82 7.22 -21.25
CA TRP A 151 -3.16 8.40 -20.69
C TRP A 151 -2.06 8.90 -21.63
N TYR A 152 -2.02 10.20 -21.86
CA TYR A 152 -1.10 10.86 -22.79
C TYR A 152 -0.04 11.67 -22.05
N SER A 153 1.16 11.78 -22.61
CA SER A 153 2.24 12.64 -22.08
C SER A 153 2.07 14.12 -22.44
N VAL A 154 1.11 14.46 -23.29
CA VAL A 154 0.85 15.82 -23.76
C VAL A 154 -0.63 16.18 -23.60
N VAL A 155 -0.91 17.46 -23.37
CA VAL A 155 -2.29 17.98 -23.31
C VAL A 155 -2.92 17.91 -24.69
N THR A 156 -4.14 17.38 -24.77
CA THR A 156 -4.96 17.37 -25.98
C THR A 156 -6.20 18.23 -25.81
N LYS A 157 -6.95 18.48 -26.89
CA LYS A 157 -8.21 19.24 -26.84
C LYS A 157 -9.30 18.57 -25.98
N CYS A 158 -9.23 17.25 -25.81
CA CYS A 158 -10.21 16.48 -25.05
C CYS A 158 -9.77 16.23 -23.61
N THR A 159 -8.58 16.69 -23.23
CA THR A 159 -8.04 16.42 -21.89
C THR A 159 -8.76 17.26 -20.85
N ASN A 160 -9.39 16.59 -19.88
CA ASN A 160 -10.04 17.25 -18.74
C ASN A 160 -9.46 16.81 -17.39
N VAL A 161 -8.56 15.83 -17.37
CA VAL A 161 -7.87 15.40 -16.15
C VAL A 161 -6.38 15.20 -16.40
N ARG A 162 -5.60 15.28 -15.33
CA ARG A 162 -4.18 14.93 -15.32
C ARG A 162 -3.81 14.22 -14.02
N ARG A 163 -2.78 13.38 -14.06
CA ARG A 163 -2.17 12.76 -12.89
C ARG A 163 -0.65 12.75 -12.98
N ARG A 164 0.05 12.78 -11.86
CA ARG A 164 1.49 12.49 -11.78
C ARG A 164 1.75 11.46 -10.70
N VAL A 165 2.83 10.70 -10.85
CA VAL A 165 3.15 9.59 -9.95
C VAL A 165 4.32 9.99 -9.07
N TRP A 166 4.09 9.95 -7.77
CA TRP A 166 5.11 9.99 -6.74
C TRP A 166 5.50 8.55 -6.44
N CYS A 167 6.79 8.26 -6.50
CA CYS A 167 7.34 6.95 -6.21
C CYS A 167 8.34 7.05 -5.07
N ARG A 168 8.48 5.95 -4.34
CA ARG A 168 9.62 5.73 -3.46
C ARG A 168 10.00 4.27 -3.47
N GLU A 169 11.26 4.01 -3.17
CA GLU A 169 11.80 2.67 -3.10
C GLU A 169 12.17 2.35 -1.64
N ILE A 170 11.57 1.28 -1.12
CA ILE A 170 11.85 0.76 0.20
C ILE A 170 12.50 -0.60 0.07
N HIS A 171 13.58 -0.80 0.81
CA HIS A 171 14.39 -2.01 0.81
C HIS A 171 14.26 -2.74 2.14
N SER A 172 14.41 -4.05 2.12
CA SER A 172 14.64 -4.82 3.34
C SER A 172 15.66 -5.92 3.11
N THR A 173 16.28 -6.34 4.21
CA THR A 173 17.01 -7.60 4.24
C THR A 173 16.14 -8.64 4.97
N PRO A 174 16.16 -9.92 4.57
CA PRO A 174 15.39 -10.98 5.23
C PRO A 174 15.65 -11.05 6.74
N LYS A 175 16.87 -10.74 7.17
CA LYS A 175 17.24 -10.69 8.59
C LYS A 175 16.53 -9.56 9.33
N ALA A 176 16.48 -8.34 8.76
CA ALA A 176 15.80 -7.21 9.38
C ALA A 176 14.29 -7.47 9.53
N VAL A 177 13.65 -8.04 8.51
CA VAL A 177 12.22 -8.41 8.56
C VAL A 177 11.98 -9.48 9.64
N GLN A 178 12.85 -10.48 9.74
CA GLN A 178 12.72 -11.54 10.73
C GLN A 178 12.92 -11.05 12.18
N GLU A 179 13.93 -10.22 12.42
CA GLU A 179 14.20 -9.62 13.74
C GLU A 179 13.03 -8.75 14.21
N GLU A 180 12.48 -7.94 13.31
CA GLU A 180 11.33 -7.09 13.61
C GLU A 180 10.06 -7.90 13.87
N ASN A 181 9.80 -8.95 13.10
CA ASN A 181 8.70 -9.88 13.37
C ASN A 181 8.79 -10.53 14.76
N CYS A 182 9.99 -10.95 15.18
CA CYS A 182 10.22 -11.47 16.52
C CYS A 182 9.95 -10.41 17.59
N ARG A 183 10.42 -9.17 17.38
CA ARG A 183 10.21 -8.05 18.30
C ARG A 183 8.73 -7.72 18.48
N GLN A 184 7.96 -7.69 17.39
CA GLN A 184 6.52 -7.46 17.43
C GLN A 184 5.78 -8.58 18.14
N LEU A 185 6.18 -9.84 17.93
CA LEU A 185 5.62 -10.98 18.63
C LEU A 185 5.83 -10.85 20.15
N ASP A 186 7.02 -10.46 20.58
CA ASP A 186 7.34 -10.27 21.99
C ASP A 186 6.58 -9.09 22.61
N GLN A 187 6.43 -7.98 21.89
CA GLN A 187 5.59 -6.86 22.33
C GLN A 187 4.12 -7.27 22.47
N LYS A 188 3.58 -8.03 21.51
CA LYS A 188 2.21 -8.54 21.57
C LYS A 188 2.01 -9.49 22.75
N LYS A 189 2.96 -10.37 23.03
CA LYS A 189 2.95 -11.24 24.21
C LYS A 189 2.97 -10.44 25.51
N LYS A 190 3.83 -9.41 25.60
CA LYS A 190 3.90 -8.53 26.78
C LYS A 190 2.59 -7.78 27.00
N LYS A 191 1.98 -7.24 25.94
CA LYS A 191 0.70 -6.55 26.02
C LYS A 191 -0.42 -7.50 26.47
N ALA A 192 -0.50 -8.70 25.89
CA ALA A 192 -1.48 -9.71 26.30
C ALA A 192 -1.28 -10.16 27.76
N ALA A 193 -0.04 -10.30 28.22
CA ALA A 193 0.25 -10.63 29.62
C ALA A 193 -0.17 -9.49 30.57
N ALA A 194 0.07 -8.23 30.19
CA ALA A 194 -0.36 -7.07 30.97
C ALA A 194 -1.90 -6.96 31.03
N GLU A 195 -2.59 -7.21 29.91
CA GLU A 195 -4.05 -7.25 29.86
C GLU A 195 -4.63 -8.39 30.70
N ALA A 196 -4.00 -9.56 30.69
CA ALA A 196 -4.40 -10.68 31.55
C ALA A 196 -4.22 -10.38 33.04
N ALA A 197 -3.08 -9.79 33.43
CA ALA A 197 -2.83 -9.39 34.81
C ALA A 197 -3.81 -8.30 35.29
N ALA A 198 -4.11 -7.31 34.43
CA ALA A 198 -5.10 -6.30 34.75
C ALA A 198 -6.52 -6.87 34.88
N ALA A 199 -6.86 -7.90 34.08
CA ALA A 199 -8.15 -8.59 34.19
C ALA A 199 -8.24 -9.42 35.49
N GLU A 200 -7.15 -10.05 35.92
CA GLU A 200 -7.07 -10.77 37.19
C GLU A 200 -7.24 -9.82 38.39
N GLU A 201 -6.52 -8.69 38.41
CA GLU A 201 -6.65 -7.67 39.45
C GLU A 201 -8.06 -7.08 39.51
N ALA A 202 -8.68 -6.84 38.35
CA ALA A 202 -10.06 -6.36 38.28
C ALA A 202 -11.08 -7.37 38.83
N GLU A 203 -10.86 -8.67 38.60
CA GLU A 203 -11.73 -9.72 39.13
C GLU A 203 -11.54 -9.91 40.64
N GLU A 204 -10.31 -9.85 41.14
CA GLU A 204 -10.03 -9.85 42.59
C GLU A 204 -10.71 -8.66 43.29
N ALA A 205 -10.61 -7.45 42.71
CA ALA A 205 -11.27 -6.26 43.24
C ALA A 205 -12.81 -6.41 43.24
N ARG A 206 -13.37 -7.04 42.20
CA ARG A 206 -14.82 -7.32 42.13
C ARG A 206 -15.27 -8.31 43.20
N MET A 207 -14.50 -9.38 43.42
CA MET A 207 -14.78 -10.36 44.46
C MET A 207 -14.66 -9.75 45.86
N ALA A 208 -13.64 -8.93 46.10
CA ALA A 208 -13.47 -8.21 47.37
C ALA A 208 -14.65 -7.26 47.66
N ALA A 209 -15.15 -6.55 46.64
CA ALA A 209 -16.31 -5.68 46.78
C ALA A 209 -17.58 -6.46 47.15
N LEU A 210 -17.81 -7.63 46.53
CA LEU A 210 -18.95 -8.50 46.85
C LEU A 210 -18.88 -9.04 48.28
N VAL A 211 -17.69 -9.44 48.75
CA VAL A 211 -17.49 -9.88 50.15
C VAL A 211 -17.81 -8.74 51.11
N LYS A 212 -17.33 -7.52 50.83
CA LYS A 212 -17.60 -6.35 51.67
C LYS A 212 -19.09 -5.99 51.72
N GLU A 213 -19.80 -6.06 50.59
CA GLU A 213 -21.24 -5.81 50.53
C GLU A 213 -22.03 -6.85 51.36
N GLU A 214 -21.61 -8.12 51.30
CA GLU A 214 -22.22 -9.20 52.08
C GLU A 214 -21.95 -9.05 53.59
N GLU A 215 -20.74 -8.65 53.97
CA GLU A 215 -20.40 -8.33 55.37
C GLU A 215 -21.23 -7.16 55.91
N GLU A 216 -21.36 -6.07 55.14
CA GLU A 216 -22.20 -4.91 55.50
C GLU A 216 -23.67 -5.31 55.65
N ARG A 217 -24.18 -6.22 54.80
CA ARG A 217 -25.55 -6.74 54.90
C ARG A 217 -25.75 -7.56 56.17
N LEU A 218 -24.83 -8.46 56.50
CA LEU A 218 -24.90 -9.29 57.69
C LEU A 218 -24.83 -8.44 58.97
N GLN A 219 -23.97 -7.43 59.01
CA GLN A 219 -23.90 -6.50 60.14
C GLN A 219 -25.22 -5.74 60.33
N ALA A 220 -25.80 -5.23 59.25
CA ALA A 220 -27.09 -4.54 59.32
C ALA A 220 -28.24 -5.46 59.78
N GLU A 221 -28.22 -6.75 59.41
CA GLU A 221 -29.18 -7.73 59.93
C GLU A 221 -28.98 -8.02 61.43
N GLU A 222 -27.74 -8.06 61.90
CA GLU A 222 -27.42 -8.29 63.32
C GLU A 222 -27.85 -7.10 64.19
N ASP A 223 -27.52 -5.88 63.77
CA ASP A 223 -27.95 -4.64 64.44
C ASP A 223 -29.49 -4.57 64.54
N ALA A 224 -30.20 -4.92 63.45
CA ALA A 224 -31.66 -4.95 63.42
C ALA A 224 -32.30 -6.05 64.29
N ARG A 225 -31.54 -7.09 64.70
CA ARG A 225 -31.99 -8.07 65.69
C ARG A 225 -31.82 -7.52 67.10
N HIS A 226 -30.70 -6.86 67.40
CA HIS A 226 -30.46 -6.24 68.70
C HIS A 226 -31.51 -5.17 69.05
N ASP A 227 -32.04 -4.43 68.07
CA ASP A 227 -33.10 -3.45 68.32
C ASP A 227 -34.49 -4.07 68.64
N ARG A 228 -34.67 -5.39 68.50
CA ARG A 228 -35.95 -6.08 68.76
C ARG A 228 -36.03 -6.77 70.13
N ASP A 229 -34.90 -6.97 70.80
CA ASP A 229 -34.81 -7.62 72.12
C ASP A 229 -34.76 -6.58 73.25
#